data_AF-A0A7S2Q0H4-F1
#
_entry.id   AF-A0A7S2Q0H4-F1
#
_cell.length_a   1.000
_cell.length_b   1.000
_cell.length_c   1.000
_cell.angle_alpha   90.00
_cell.angle_beta   90.00
_cell.angle_gamma   90.00
#
_symmetry.space_group_name_H-M   'P 1'
#
loop_
_entity.id
_entity.type
_entity.pdbx_description
1 polymer ?
#
loop_
_entity_poly.entity_id
_entity_poly.type
_entity_poly.pdbx_seq_one_letter_code
_entity_poly.pdbx_strand_id
1 'polypeptide(L)'
;VGCHCLLFFQHGVPPRFVEMWARKSSAPCVHPVVELSATLQLGESVPREWRFEAGELQRGVPVSKLFAGLGRVIRTRAAELTVAQQQDLFSVSRNVARFDIFISHVCRSPGFKKYVTLVLDQLAFPAFVTALVVSLGLFAFEVWCQPLPRSSLNPSFSCWELIGGVIAAWVACVFGHVFCRHTHCFFDCASISQSDPELKAAGITQIPAFLRASREVVVLWDETYFTRLWCVYEIAVAQSVGRISMRFLPTSVYALLAVIQVINFIREISGDLYEFALFTITRGTDAEWPSVLFTLVEESLWLALEMYAGRRFADVLAQFQGQFDDFDVRAAAISVES
;
A
#
# COMPACT_ATOMS: atom_id res chain seq x y z
N VAL A 1 -21.50 -10.47 -4.71
CA VAL A 1 -20.49 -11.11 -3.82
C VAL A 1 -19.29 -10.19 -3.48
N GLY A 2 -18.99 -9.13 -4.25
CA GLY A 2 -17.85 -8.22 -3.97
C GLY A 2 -17.98 -7.13 -2.89
N CYS A 3 -19.13 -6.97 -2.20
CA CYS A 3 -19.32 -5.88 -1.22
C CYS A 3 -18.91 -6.20 0.22
N HIS A 4 -18.68 -7.47 0.58
CA HIS A 4 -18.47 -7.83 2.00
C HIS A 4 -17.03 -7.60 2.51
N CYS A 5 -16.01 -7.55 1.65
CA CYS A 5 -14.63 -7.29 2.08
C CYS A 5 -14.27 -5.79 2.17
N LEU A 6 -14.97 -4.90 1.45
CA LEU A 6 -14.67 -3.46 1.44
C LEU A 6 -15.22 -2.71 2.67
N LEU A 7 -16.24 -3.25 3.33
CA LEU A 7 -16.80 -2.64 4.55
C LEU A 7 -15.89 -2.77 5.79
N PHE A 8 -14.83 -3.59 5.73
CA PHE A 8 -13.87 -3.71 6.83
C PHE A 8 -12.79 -2.62 6.85
N PHE A 9 -12.70 -1.76 5.84
CA PHE A 9 -11.59 -0.81 5.69
C PHE A 9 -11.85 0.61 6.21
N GLN A 10 -13.05 0.94 6.73
CA GLN A 10 -13.40 2.32 7.11
C GLN A 10 -13.26 2.68 8.60
N HIS A 11 -12.81 1.77 9.47
CA HIS A 11 -12.57 2.09 10.89
C HIS A 11 -11.09 1.96 11.26
N GLY A 12 -10.30 2.85 10.68
CA GLY A 12 -8.93 3.10 11.13
C GLY A 12 -8.95 3.80 12.49
N VAL A 13 -8.25 3.20 13.46
CA VAL A 13 -8.04 3.61 14.85
C VAL A 13 -9.17 3.15 15.82
N PRO A 14 -8.89 2.19 16.72
CA PRO A 14 -9.83 1.79 17.77
C PRO A 14 -10.25 3.00 18.64
N PRO A 15 -11.53 3.16 19.02
CA PRO A 15 -11.98 4.25 19.92
C PRO A 15 -11.21 4.33 21.24
N ARG A 16 -10.70 3.20 21.73
CA ARG A 16 -9.81 3.11 22.89
C ARG A 16 -8.51 3.90 22.73
N PHE A 17 -8.04 4.14 21.51
CA PHE A 17 -6.86 4.95 21.23
C PHE A 17 -7.11 6.44 21.55
N VAL A 18 -8.27 6.96 21.13
CA VAL A 18 -8.66 8.35 21.41
C VAL A 18 -8.90 8.54 22.91
N GLU A 19 -9.57 7.59 23.57
CA GLU A 19 -9.85 7.66 25.00
C GLU A 19 -8.62 7.44 25.90
N MET A 20 -7.76 6.47 25.58
CA MET A 20 -6.57 6.17 26.38
C MET A 20 -5.54 7.29 26.28
N TRP A 21 -5.41 7.92 25.11
CA TRP A 21 -4.52 9.06 24.93
C TRP A 21 -5.12 10.37 25.48
N ALA A 22 -6.43 10.60 25.34
CA ALA A 22 -7.12 11.70 26.01
C ALA A 22 -6.94 11.63 27.53
N ARG A 23 -7.08 10.45 28.14
CA ARG A 23 -6.83 10.21 29.58
C ARG A 23 -5.38 10.43 30.00
N LYS A 24 -4.40 10.10 29.13
CA LYS A 24 -2.97 10.35 29.40
C LYS A 24 -2.60 11.83 29.22
N SER A 25 -3.31 12.56 28.35
CA SER A 25 -3.12 14.00 28.11
C SER A 25 -3.85 14.92 29.11
N SER A 26 -4.86 14.41 29.83
CA SER A 26 -5.60 15.14 30.87
C SER A 26 -5.07 14.92 32.29
N ALA A 27 -4.12 14.02 32.49
CA ALA A 27 -3.37 13.96 33.74
C ALA A 27 -2.42 15.16 33.77
N PRO A 28 -2.42 16.01 34.81
CA PRO A 28 -1.38 17.01 34.99
C PRO A 28 -0.07 16.26 35.23
N CYS A 29 0.67 16.00 34.14
CA CYS A 29 2.04 15.55 34.19
C CYS A 29 2.88 16.69 34.76
N VAL A 30 2.85 16.84 36.08
CA VAL A 30 3.95 17.43 36.86
C VAL A 30 5.07 16.40 36.89
N HIS A 31 5.55 16.01 35.72
CA HIS A 31 6.91 15.54 35.60
C HIS A 31 7.75 16.80 35.43
N PRO A 32 8.92 16.90 36.08
CA PRO A 32 9.88 17.90 35.67
C PRO A 32 10.03 17.74 34.16
N VAL A 33 9.66 18.77 33.43
CA VAL A 33 10.18 19.00 32.10
C VAL A 33 11.68 19.07 32.34
N VAL A 34 12.35 17.91 32.26
CA VAL A 34 13.73 17.90 31.83
C VAL A 34 13.58 18.48 30.44
N GLU A 35 13.80 19.79 30.37
CA GLU A 35 14.19 20.46 29.15
C GLU A 35 15.33 19.61 28.62
N LEU A 36 14.99 18.67 27.73
CA LEU A 36 15.85 18.21 26.67
C LEU A 36 15.98 19.36 25.65
N SER A 37 16.22 20.57 26.16
CA SER A 37 17.26 21.50 25.74
C SER A 37 18.65 20.87 25.92
N ALA A 38 18.80 19.59 25.58
CA ALA A 38 19.83 19.26 24.62
C ALA A 38 19.43 20.01 23.33
N THR A 39 19.64 21.33 23.36
CA THR A 39 20.49 21.95 22.36
C THR A 39 21.64 20.96 22.25
N LEU A 40 21.52 20.02 21.31
CA LEU A 40 22.69 19.48 20.67
C LEU A 40 23.39 20.77 20.29
N GLN A 41 24.39 21.16 21.08
CA GLN A 41 25.42 22.05 20.61
C GLN A 41 26.12 21.23 19.52
N LEU A 42 25.41 21.05 18.39
CA LEU A 42 26.01 21.04 17.08
C LEU A 42 26.86 22.28 17.12
N GLY A 43 28.13 22.11 17.48
CA GLY A 43 29.08 23.19 17.67
C GLY A 43 28.93 24.16 16.50
N GLU A 44 29.06 25.44 16.78
CA GLU A 44 28.77 26.60 15.93
C GLU A 44 29.59 26.68 14.61
N SER A 45 29.77 25.58 13.90
CA SER A 45 30.49 25.52 12.64
C SER A 45 29.99 24.37 11.76
N VAL A 46 28.67 24.29 11.51
CA VAL A 46 28.27 23.83 10.18
C VAL A 46 28.73 24.94 9.24
N PRO A 47 29.74 24.71 8.36
CA PRO A 47 30.33 25.79 7.57
C PRO A 47 29.25 26.47 6.74
N ARG A 48 29.29 27.80 6.60
CA ARG A 48 28.26 28.57 5.87
C ARG A 48 28.03 28.07 4.44
N GLU A 49 28.99 27.36 3.86
CA GLU A 49 28.92 26.74 2.52
C GLU A 49 27.94 25.56 2.43
N TRP A 50 27.50 24.98 3.55
CA TRP A 50 26.59 23.82 3.58
C TRP A 50 25.11 24.22 3.68
N ARG A 51 24.80 25.48 3.39
CA ARG A 51 23.42 25.96 3.27
C ARG A 51 22.90 25.61 1.88
N PHE A 52 22.60 24.33 1.67
CA PHE A 52 21.68 23.97 0.59
C PHE A 52 20.39 24.76 0.78
N GLU A 53 19.90 25.40 -0.28
CA GLU A 53 18.58 26.02 -0.20
C GLU A 53 17.58 24.90 0.11
N ALA A 54 16.73 25.09 1.12
CA ALA A 54 15.81 24.03 1.56
C ALA A 54 14.95 23.46 0.41
N GLY A 55 14.73 24.25 -0.65
CA GLY A 55 14.03 23.83 -1.87
C GLY A 55 14.82 22.88 -2.79
N GLU A 56 16.16 22.83 -2.71
CA GLU A 56 16.98 21.93 -3.52
C GLU A 56 17.00 20.50 -2.99
N LEU A 57 16.94 20.35 -1.66
CA LEU A 57 16.91 19.04 -1.00
C LEU A 57 15.51 18.42 -0.98
N GLN A 58 14.47 19.23 -1.14
CA GLN A 58 13.09 18.77 -1.09
C GLN A 58 12.67 18.11 -2.41
N ARG A 59 13.07 16.86 -2.59
CA ARG A 59 12.82 16.07 -3.80
C ARG A 59 11.75 15.03 -3.59
N GLY A 60 10.79 14.95 -4.52
CA GLY A 60 9.70 13.98 -4.51
C GLY A 60 9.67 13.14 -5.77
N VAL A 61 9.25 11.89 -5.62
CA VAL A 61 9.06 10.95 -6.72
C VAL A 61 7.59 11.00 -7.15
N PRO A 62 7.27 11.24 -8.43
CA PRO A 62 5.90 11.12 -8.91
C PRO A 62 5.41 9.68 -8.75
N VAL A 63 4.18 9.46 -8.26
CA VAL A 63 3.61 8.10 -8.06
C VAL A 63 3.64 7.28 -9.36
N SER A 64 3.36 7.92 -10.49
CA SER A 64 3.49 7.31 -11.82
C SER A 64 4.88 6.71 -12.10
N LYS A 65 5.96 7.34 -11.63
CA LYS A 65 7.34 6.83 -11.76
C LYS A 65 7.67 5.82 -10.68
N LEU A 66 7.13 5.99 -9.48
CA LEU A 66 7.30 5.05 -8.37
C LEU A 66 6.75 3.66 -8.71
N PHE A 67 5.58 3.59 -9.34
CA PHE A 67 4.90 2.33 -9.71
C PHE A 67 5.33 1.77 -11.08
N ALA A 68 5.94 2.59 -11.94
CA ALA A 68 6.43 2.14 -13.24
C ALA A 68 7.40 0.94 -13.13
N GLY A 69 7.38 0.08 -14.15
CA GLY A 69 8.22 -1.12 -14.19
C GLY A 69 7.96 -2.08 -13.04
N LEU A 70 6.69 -2.21 -12.62
CA LEU A 70 6.24 -3.04 -11.49
C LEU A 70 6.96 -2.67 -10.18
N GLY A 71 6.99 -1.36 -9.90
CA GLY A 71 7.64 -0.82 -8.71
C GLY A 71 9.14 -0.98 -8.72
N ARG A 72 9.81 -0.85 -9.88
CA ARG A 72 11.27 -1.01 -9.98
C ARG A 72 11.99 -0.15 -8.93
N VAL A 73 11.60 1.11 -8.78
CA VAL A 73 12.16 2.05 -7.78
C VAL A 73 12.01 1.52 -6.34
N ILE A 74 10.81 1.02 -5.99
CA ILE A 74 10.52 0.48 -4.64
C ILE A 74 11.29 -0.81 -4.37
N ARG A 75 11.54 -1.60 -5.42
CA ARG A 75 12.20 -2.91 -5.34
C ARG A 75 13.72 -2.82 -5.31
N THR A 76 14.27 -1.70 -5.76
CA THR A 76 15.72 -1.49 -5.80
C THR A 76 16.26 -1.24 -4.40
N ARG A 77 17.32 -1.95 -4.03
CA ARG A 77 18.05 -1.73 -2.78
C ARG A 77 19.20 -0.76 -3.04
N ALA A 78 19.05 0.48 -2.60
CA ALA A 78 20.03 1.53 -2.89
C ALA A 78 21.46 1.20 -2.42
N ALA A 79 21.60 0.48 -1.30
CA ALA A 79 22.90 0.05 -0.76
C ALA A 79 23.65 -0.94 -1.67
N GLU A 80 22.94 -1.70 -2.51
CA GLU A 80 23.54 -2.70 -3.42
C GLU A 80 23.89 -2.12 -4.81
N LEU A 81 23.57 -0.85 -5.05
CA LEU A 81 23.77 -0.18 -6.34
C LEU A 81 25.18 0.41 -6.46
N THR A 82 25.69 0.47 -7.70
CA THR A 82 26.85 1.31 -8.02
C THR A 82 26.53 2.80 -7.86
N VAL A 83 27.55 3.63 -7.68
CA VAL A 83 27.42 5.10 -7.57
C VAL A 83 26.63 5.69 -8.74
N ALA A 84 26.89 5.24 -9.98
CA ALA A 84 26.16 5.69 -11.16
C ALA A 84 24.66 5.31 -11.09
N GLN A 85 24.34 4.08 -10.68
CA GLN A 85 22.96 3.63 -10.52
C GLN A 85 22.24 4.35 -9.37
N GLN A 86 22.95 4.71 -8.30
CA GLN A 86 22.41 5.55 -7.22
C GLN A 86 22.08 6.95 -7.71
N GLN A 87 22.92 7.54 -8.56
CA GLN A 87 22.62 8.82 -9.22
C GLN A 87 21.41 8.70 -10.16
N ASP A 88 21.32 7.63 -10.94
CA ASP A 88 20.15 7.35 -11.78
C ASP A 88 18.88 7.24 -10.93
N LEU A 89 18.94 6.53 -9.80
CA LEU A 89 17.82 6.41 -8.86
C LEU A 89 17.40 7.77 -8.29
N PHE A 90 18.39 8.60 -7.90
CA PHE A 90 18.16 9.95 -7.41
C PHE A 90 17.57 10.88 -8.47
N SER A 91 17.94 10.70 -9.75
CA SER A 91 17.41 11.48 -10.88
C SER A 91 15.91 11.26 -11.16
N VAL A 92 15.34 10.17 -10.61
CA VAL A 92 13.90 9.88 -10.72
C VAL A 92 13.06 10.87 -9.88
N SER A 93 13.62 11.40 -8.79
CA SER A 93 12.97 12.43 -7.98
C SER A 93 13.17 13.83 -8.60
N ARG A 94 12.29 14.77 -8.27
CA ARG A 94 12.37 16.18 -8.69
C ARG A 94 12.05 17.11 -7.53
N ASN A 95 12.54 18.35 -7.57
CA ASN A 95 12.22 19.33 -6.54
C ASN A 95 10.70 19.58 -6.50
N VAL A 96 10.13 19.53 -5.30
CA VAL A 96 8.70 19.74 -5.05
C VAL A 96 8.53 20.62 -3.82
N ALA A 97 7.52 21.50 -3.84
CA ALA A 97 7.23 22.36 -2.69
C ALA A 97 6.56 21.60 -1.53
N ARG A 98 5.86 20.49 -1.82
CA ARG A 98 5.12 19.66 -0.86
C ARG A 98 5.09 18.20 -1.33
N PHE A 99 4.86 17.30 -0.38
CA PHE A 99 4.61 15.88 -0.64
C PHE A 99 3.16 15.55 -0.32
N ASP A 100 2.54 14.75 -1.18
CA ASP A 100 1.24 14.15 -0.86
C ASP A 100 1.42 13.04 0.17
N ILE A 101 2.48 12.23 0.03
CA ILE A 101 2.70 11.04 0.85
C ILE A 101 4.17 10.97 1.27
N PHE A 102 4.43 10.80 2.57
CA PHE A 102 5.72 10.35 3.07
C PHE A 102 5.69 8.84 3.25
N ILE A 103 6.52 8.10 2.52
CA ILE A 103 6.54 6.64 2.61
C ILE A 103 7.64 6.21 3.58
N SER A 104 7.26 5.76 4.78
CA SER A 104 8.18 5.15 5.73
C SER A 104 8.12 3.63 5.62
N HIS A 105 9.29 2.97 5.62
CA HIS A 105 9.36 1.54 5.34
C HIS A 105 10.67 0.92 5.82
N VAL A 106 10.70 -0.42 5.93
CA VAL A 106 11.94 -1.15 6.22
C VAL A 106 12.70 -1.44 4.92
N CYS A 107 13.91 -0.89 4.76
CA CYS A 107 14.74 -1.10 3.56
C CYS A 107 14.91 -2.59 3.20
N ARG A 108 15.11 -3.45 4.21
CA ARG A 108 15.36 -4.90 4.04
C ARG A 108 14.14 -5.69 3.55
N SER A 109 12.92 -5.20 3.76
CA SER A 109 11.74 -6.00 3.47
C SER A 109 11.50 -6.19 1.96
N PRO A 110 10.84 -7.29 1.54
CA PRO A 110 10.71 -7.62 0.13
C PRO A 110 10.02 -6.50 -0.65
N GLY A 111 10.75 -5.88 -1.58
CA GLY A 111 10.25 -4.71 -2.30
C GLY A 111 8.98 -4.97 -3.13
N PHE A 112 8.75 -6.21 -3.57
CA PHE A 112 7.51 -6.56 -4.26
C PHE A 112 6.29 -6.49 -3.35
N LYS A 113 6.42 -6.84 -2.05
CA LYS A 113 5.33 -6.68 -1.07
C LYS A 113 5.00 -5.21 -0.86
N LYS A 114 6.02 -4.35 -0.74
CA LYS A 114 5.86 -2.88 -0.67
C LYS A 114 5.12 -2.34 -1.89
N TYR A 115 5.53 -2.76 -3.08
CA TYR A 115 4.87 -2.39 -4.34
C TYR A 115 3.40 -2.79 -4.39
N VAL A 116 3.09 -4.07 -4.13
CA VAL A 116 1.70 -4.57 -4.13
C VAL A 116 0.85 -3.82 -3.10
N THR A 117 1.41 -3.57 -1.91
CA THR A 117 0.75 -2.81 -0.84
C THR A 117 0.36 -1.42 -1.31
N LEU A 118 1.31 -0.68 -1.89
CA LEU A 118 1.06 0.68 -2.37
C LEU A 118 0.12 0.72 -3.59
N VAL A 119 0.20 -0.26 -4.50
CA VAL A 119 -0.72 -0.36 -5.64
C VAL A 119 -2.15 -0.59 -5.17
N LEU A 120 -2.36 -1.57 -4.28
CA LEU A 120 -3.69 -1.84 -3.76
C LEU A 120 -4.21 -0.67 -2.92
N ASP A 121 -3.38 -0.04 -2.11
CA ASP A 121 -3.77 1.12 -1.31
C ASP A 121 -4.25 2.30 -2.18
N GLN A 122 -3.53 2.60 -3.25
CA GLN A 122 -3.76 3.81 -4.06
C GLN A 122 -4.70 3.58 -5.25
N LEU A 123 -4.72 2.38 -5.82
CA LEU A 123 -5.42 2.08 -7.07
C LEU A 123 -6.63 1.15 -6.92
N ALA A 124 -6.85 0.50 -5.77
CA ALA A 124 -8.00 -0.40 -5.61
C ALA A 124 -9.35 0.31 -5.78
N PHE A 125 -9.50 1.52 -5.24
CA PHE A 125 -10.74 2.28 -5.38
C PHE A 125 -10.99 2.75 -6.84
N PRO A 126 -10.02 3.39 -7.53
CA PRO A 126 -10.15 3.66 -8.97
C PRO A 126 -10.42 2.40 -9.81
N ALA A 127 -9.78 1.27 -9.48
CA ALA A 127 -10.02 0.00 -10.16
C ALA A 127 -11.45 -0.51 -9.95
N PHE A 128 -11.98 -0.42 -8.74
CA PHE A 128 -13.37 -0.74 -8.43
C PHE A 128 -14.35 0.14 -9.22
N VAL A 129 -14.13 1.45 -9.24
CA VAL A 129 -14.98 2.37 -10.02
C VAL A 129 -14.92 2.05 -11.51
N THR A 130 -13.73 1.73 -12.03
CA THR A 130 -13.53 1.36 -13.43
C THR A 130 -14.29 0.07 -13.76
N ALA A 131 -14.19 -0.95 -12.91
CA ALA A 131 -14.94 -2.19 -13.05
C ALA A 131 -16.45 -1.93 -13.08
N LEU A 132 -16.96 -1.16 -12.12
CA LEU A 132 -18.38 -0.83 -12.04
C LEU A 132 -18.89 -0.13 -13.31
N VAL A 133 -18.14 0.87 -13.80
CA VAL A 133 -18.50 1.61 -15.03
C VAL A 133 -18.52 0.68 -16.24
N VAL A 134 -17.52 -0.20 -16.39
CA VAL A 134 -17.47 -1.15 -17.51
C VAL A 134 -18.59 -2.18 -17.43
N SER A 135 -18.85 -2.76 -16.25
CA SER A 135 -19.95 -3.70 -16.05
C SER A 135 -21.31 -3.08 -16.37
N LEU A 136 -21.58 -1.86 -15.86
CA LEU A 136 -22.82 -1.15 -16.16
C LEU A 136 -22.92 -0.75 -17.64
N GLY A 137 -21.80 -0.40 -18.28
CA GLY A 137 -21.75 -0.08 -19.71
C GLY A 137 -22.03 -1.29 -20.60
N LEU A 138 -21.54 -2.47 -20.23
CA LEU A 138 -21.85 -3.72 -20.93
C LEU A 138 -23.31 -4.14 -20.74
N PHE A 139 -23.83 -4.04 -19.51
CA PHE A 139 -25.25 -4.26 -19.22
C PHE A 139 -26.14 -3.33 -20.07
N ALA A 140 -25.80 -2.04 -20.09
CA ALA A 140 -26.46 -1.03 -20.91
C ALA A 140 -26.47 -1.42 -22.40
N PHE A 141 -25.30 -1.79 -22.92
CA PHE A 141 -25.16 -2.22 -24.30
C PHE A 141 -26.02 -3.45 -24.61
N GLU A 142 -26.13 -4.41 -23.70
CA GLU A 142 -26.99 -5.57 -23.87
C GLU A 142 -28.47 -5.17 -23.99
N VAL A 143 -28.93 -4.29 -23.10
CA VAL A 143 -30.33 -3.86 -23.04
C VAL A 143 -30.74 -3.05 -24.28
N TRP A 144 -29.85 -2.18 -24.77
CA TRP A 144 -30.21 -1.19 -25.80
C TRP A 144 -29.70 -1.49 -27.21
N CYS A 145 -28.65 -2.28 -27.37
CA CYS A 145 -27.99 -2.47 -28.66
C CYS A 145 -28.15 -3.89 -29.20
N GLN A 146 -27.55 -4.87 -28.51
CA GLN A 146 -27.45 -6.25 -28.99
C GLN A 146 -27.39 -7.20 -27.78
N PRO A 147 -28.20 -8.28 -27.75
CA PRO A 147 -28.06 -9.29 -26.72
C PRO A 147 -26.68 -9.95 -26.84
N LEU A 148 -25.92 -9.94 -25.76
CA LEU A 148 -24.67 -10.69 -25.66
C LEU A 148 -24.99 -12.19 -25.45
N PRO A 149 -24.06 -13.10 -25.78
CA PRO A 149 -24.22 -14.52 -25.46
C PRO A 149 -24.50 -14.70 -23.97
N ARG A 150 -25.65 -15.29 -23.63
CA ARG A 150 -26.05 -15.58 -22.25
C ARG A 150 -25.63 -16.99 -21.86
N SER A 151 -25.30 -17.19 -20.59
CA SER A 151 -25.12 -18.55 -20.08
C SER A 151 -26.49 -19.25 -20.01
N SER A 152 -26.49 -20.57 -20.17
CA SER A 152 -27.71 -21.37 -20.07
C SER A 152 -28.29 -21.43 -18.65
N LEU A 153 -27.45 -21.23 -17.63
CA LEU A 153 -27.83 -21.34 -16.22
C LEU A 153 -28.47 -20.08 -15.65
N ASN A 154 -28.15 -18.90 -16.19
CA ASN A 154 -28.75 -17.65 -15.73
C ASN A 154 -29.18 -16.79 -16.93
N PRO A 155 -30.41 -16.98 -17.44
CA PRO A 155 -30.91 -16.21 -18.59
C PRO A 155 -31.08 -14.71 -18.29
N SER A 156 -30.90 -14.29 -17.02
CA SER A 156 -31.11 -12.91 -16.59
C SER A 156 -29.86 -12.04 -16.70
N PHE A 157 -28.66 -12.63 -16.76
CA PHE A 157 -27.39 -11.87 -16.78
C PHE A 157 -26.39 -12.54 -17.72
N SER A 158 -25.69 -11.75 -18.53
CA SER A 158 -24.55 -12.27 -19.26
C SER A 158 -23.30 -12.29 -18.35
N CYS A 159 -22.35 -13.19 -18.63
CA CYS A 159 -21.08 -13.26 -17.89
C CYS A 159 -20.11 -12.13 -18.30
N TRP A 160 -20.36 -11.50 -19.45
CA TRP A 160 -19.47 -10.48 -20.01
C TRP A 160 -19.38 -9.22 -19.16
N GLU A 161 -20.45 -8.84 -18.46
CA GLU A 161 -20.47 -7.69 -17.55
C GLU A 161 -19.50 -7.90 -16.39
N LEU A 162 -19.48 -9.12 -15.84
CA LEU A 162 -18.57 -9.49 -14.75
C LEU A 162 -17.14 -9.61 -15.28
N ILE A 163 -16.91 -10.41 -16.31
CA ILE A 163 -15.57 -10.60 -16.92
C ILE A 163 -14.98 -9.26 -17.35
N GLY A 164 -15.76 -8.45 -18.07
CA GLY A 164 -15.35 -7.14 -18.56
C GLY A 164 -15.00 -6.19 -17.42
N GLY A 165 -15.83 -6.15 -16.36
CA GLY A 165 -15.56 -5.39 -15.15
C GLY A 165 -14.26 -5.81 -14.47
N VAL A 166 -14.05 -7.12 -14.28
CA VAL A 166 -12.85 -7.64 -13.61
C VAL A 166 -11.59 -7.37 -14.43
N ILE A 167 -11.62 -7.60 -15.75
CA ILE A 167 -10.50 -7.25 -16.64
C ILE A 167 -10.20 -5.76 -16.55
N ALA A 168 -11.22 -4.90 -16.56
CA ALA A 168 -11.06 -3.45 -16.44
C ALA A 168 -10.45 -3.04 -15.08
N ALA A 169 -10.84 -3.69 -13.97
CA ALA A 169 -10.19 -3.50 -12.68
C ALA A 169 -8.70 -3.87 -12.72
N TRP A 170 -8.33 -5.01 -13.30
CA TRP A 170 -6.92 -5.40 -13.42
C TRP A 170 -6.12 -4.43 -14.27
N VAL A 171 -6.66 -4.00 -15.41
CA VAL A 171 -6.06 -2.97 -16.26
C VAL A 171 -5.89 -1.67 -15.48
N ALA A 172 -6.89 -1.24 -14.72
CA ALA A 172 -6.80 -0.05 -13.87
C ALA A 172 -5.76 -0.20 -12.73
N CYS A 173 -5.66 -1.37 -12.09
CA CYS A 173 -4.62 -1.63 -11.09
C CYS A 173 -3.21 -1.58 -11.68
N VAL A 174 -3.00 -2.14 -12.88
CA VAL A 174 -1.69 -2.20 -13.52
C VAL A 174 -1.29 -0.85 -14.12
N PHE A 175 -2.21 -0.18 -14.81
CA PHE A 175 -1.91 1.02 -15.60
C PHE A 175 -2.48 2.32 -15.02
N GLY A 176 -3.31 2.26 -13.98
CA GLY A 176 -3.95 3.43 -13.38
C GLY A 176 -2.97 4.46 -12.82
N HIS A 177 -1.77 4.01 -12.44
CA HIS A 177 -0.68 4.88 -12.00
C HIS A 177 -0.26 5.93 -13.04
N VAL A 178 -0.53 5.69 -14.33
CA VAL A 178 -0.25 6.65 -15.42
C VAL A 178 -1.06 7.94 -15.26
N PHE A 179 -2.20 7.89 -14.57
CA PHE A 179 -3.06 9.03 -14.28
C PHE A 179 -2.67 9.76 -12.97
N CYS A 180 -1.81 9.17 -12.13
CA CYS A 180 -1.32 9.75 -10.86
C CYS A 180 -0.06 10.62 -11.07
N ARG A 181 -0.08 11.54 -12.06
CA ARG A 181 1.10 12.35 -12.43
C ARG A 181 1.37 13.52 -11.48
N HIS A 182 0.35 13.98 -10.79
CA HIS A 182 0.41 15.14 -9.89
C HIS A 182 0.70 14.76 -8.44
N THR A 183 0.57 13.47 -8.10
CA THR A 183 0.86 12.96 -6.76
C THR A 183 2.36 12.71 -6.61
N HIS A 184 2.96 13.34 -5.61
CA HIS A 184 4.38 13.21 -5.28
C HIS A 184 4.55 12.58 -3.92
N CYS A 185 5.38 11.55 -3.86
CA CYS A 185 5.75 10.92 -2.60
C CYS A 185 7.21 11.21 -2.26
N PHE A 186 7.48 11.39 -0.97
CA PHE A 186 8.83 11.25 -0.45
C PHE A 186 9.13 9.76 -0.28
N PHE A 187 10.18 9.29 -0.95
CA PHE A 187 10.69 7.93 -0.84
C PHE A 187 12.21 8.03 -0.68
N ASP A 188 12.69 7.84 0.55
CA ASP A 188 14.06 8.08 1.00
C ASP A 188 15.16 7.60 0.02
N CYS A 189 15.06 6.38 -0.49
CA CYS A 189 16.05 5.76 -1.37
C CYS A 189 16.23 6.50 -2.71
N ALA A 190 15.20 7.23 -3.17
CA ALA A 190 15.23 7.99 -4.43
C ALA A 190 15.20 9.51 -4.21
N SER A 191 14.79 9.96 -3.02
CA SER A 191 14.61 11.38 -2.68
C SER A 191 15.83 11.96 -1.98
N ILE A 192 16.62 11.12 -1.30
CA ILE A 192 17.92 11.47 -0.71
C ILE A 192 19.03 10.90 -1.60
N SER A 193 20.06 11.70 -1.88
CA SER A 193 21.22 11.23 -2.64
C SER A 193 21.89 10.07 -1.90
N GLN A 194 22.08 8.95 -2.58
CA GLN A 194 22.74 7.77 -2.00
C GLN A 194 24.22 7.70 -2.37
N SER A 195 24.64 8.42 -3.41
CA SER A 195 25.98 8.45 -3.98
C SER A 195 26.88 9.54 -3.41
N ASP A 196 26.29 10.68 -3.04
CA ASP A 196 27.02 11.83 -2.49
C ASP A 196 26.83 11.86 -0.96
N PRO A 197 27.88 11.63 -0.16
CA PRO A 197 27.78 11.58 1.30
C PRO A 197 27.37 12.91 1.92
N GLU A 198 27.72 14.04 1.29
CA GLU A 198 27.40 15.39 1.76
C GLU A 198 25.91 15.67 1.59
N LEU A 199 25.40 15.44 0.38
CA LEU A 199 23.98 15.54 0.08
C LEU A 199 23.15 14.52 0.86
N LYS A 200 23.69 13.32 1.10
CA LYS A 200 23.04 12.31 1.93
C LYS A 200 22.87 12.80 3.35
N ALA A 201 23.94 13.27 3.98
CA ALA A 201 23.90 13.82 5.33
C ALA A 201 22.93 15.01 5.41
N ALA A 202 23.00 15.93 4.44
CA ALA A 202 22.09 17.07 4.36
C ALA A 202 20.62 16.61 4.25
N GLY A 203 20.32 15.66 3.35
CA GLY A 203 18.97 15.10 3.20
C GLY A 203 18.45 14.43 4.47
N ILE A 204 19.30 13.65 5.16
CA ILE A 204 18.95 13.00 6.43
C ILE A 204 18.60 14.03 7.51
N THR A 205 19.40 15.10 7.63
CA THR A 205 19.12 16.17 8.62
C THR A 205 17.83 16.94 8.33
N GLN A 206 17.34 16.90 7.09
CA GLN A 206 16.11 17.58 6.65
C GLN A 206 14.84 16.71 6.72
N ILE A 207 14.90 15.48 7.21
CA ILE A 207 13.71 14.62 7.38
C ILE A 207 12.57 15.30 8.15
N PRO A 208 12.81 16.02 9.27
CA PRO A 208 11.75 16.77 9.94
C PRO A 208 11.07 17.82 9.03
N ALA A 209 11.82 18.46 8.13
CA ALA A 209 11.27 19.39 7.16
C ALA A 209 10.44 18.66 6.09
N PHE A 210 10.91 17.50 5.60
CA PHE A 210 10.17 16.69 4.63
C PHE A 210 8.85 16.16 5.20
N LEU A 211 8.85 15.70 6.45
CA LEU A 211 7.64 15.32 7.17
C LEU A 211 6.68 16.49 7.31
N ARG A 212 7.17 17.69 7.70
CA ARG A 212 6.34 18.91 7.78
C ARG A 212 5.71 19.28 6.44
N ALA A 213 6.42 19.03 5.35
CA ALA A 213 5.94 19.31 4.00
C ALA A 213 5.03 18.20 3.43
N SER A 214 4.83 17.10 4.15
CA SER A 214 4.02 15.96 3.74
C SER A 214 2.59 16.07 4.26
N ARG A 215 1.62 15.72 3.43
CA ARG A 215 0.19 15.71 3.83
C ARG A 215 -0.14 14.52 4.73
N GLU A 216 0.42 13.35 4.44
CA GLU A 216 0.27 12.14 5.26
C GLU A 216 1.55 11.32 5.31
N VAL A 217 1.67 10.46 6.31
CA VAL A 217 2.70 9.43 6.45
C VAL A 217 2.07 8.06 6.23
N VAL A 218 2.54 7.35 5.22
CA VAL A 218 2.17 5.96 4.94
C VAL A 218 3.31 5.06 5.43
N VAL A 219 3.01 4.27 6.45
CA VAL A 219 3.92 3.32 7.07
C VAL A 219 3.70 1.94 6.47
N LEU A 220 4.67 1.46 5.69
CA LEU A 220 4.69 0.09 5.18
C LEU A 220 5.19 -0.84 6.28
N TRP A 221 4.26 -1.32 7.10
CA TRP A 221 4.59 -2.11 8.27
C TRP A 221 4.87 -3.58 7.91
N ASP A 222 5.89 -4.12 8.55
CA ASP A 222 6.19 -5.53 8.69
C ASP A 222 6.62 -5.82 10.13
N GLU A 223 6.77 -7.10 10.47
CA GLU A 223 7.13 -7.54 11.82
C GLU A 223 8.48 -7.01 12.33
N THR A 224 9.34 -6.47 11.45
CA THR A 224 10.63 -5.91 11.84
C THR A 224 10.61 -4.38 11.95
N TYR A 225 9.53 -3.72 11.55
CA TYR A 225 9.45 -2.26 11.42
C TYR A 225 9.84 -1.53 12.71
N PHE A 226 9.23 -1.91 13.85
CA PHE A 226 9.50 -1.27 15.14
C PHE A 226 10.84 -1.65 15.77
N THR A 227 11.57 -2.61 15.19
CA THR A 227 12.93 -2.96 15.67
C THR A 227 14.01 -2.05 15.08
N ARG A 228 13.66 -1.24 14.07
CA ARG A 228 14.57 -0.36 13.31
C ARG A 228 14.50 1.05 13.86
N LEU A 229 15.61 1.55 14.40
CA LEU A 229 15.71 2.92 14.92
C LEU A 229 15.27 3.98 13.89
N TRP A 230 15.65 3.82 12.62
CA TRP A 230 15.31 4.76 11.55
C TRP A 230 13.79 4.93 11.38
N CYS A 231 13.07 3.80 11.25
CA CYS A 231 11.61 3.79 11.07
C CYS A 231 10.87 4.37 12.29
N VAL A 232 11.39 4.10 13.49
CA VAL A 232 10.89 4.66 14.75
C VAL A 232 11.13 6.17 14.83
N TYR A 233 12.32 6.61 14.43
CA TYR A 233 12.69 8.03 14.37
C TYR A 233 11.72 8.80 13.46
N GLU A 234 11.40 8.28 12.28
CA GLU A 234 10.45 8.93 11.36
C GLU A 234 9.06 9.09 11.98
N ILE A 235 8.55 8.08 12.70
CA ILE A 235 7.26 8.18 13.42
C ILE A 235 7.34 9.23 14.54
N ALA A 236 8.40 9.19 15.34
CA ALA A 236 8.58 10.13 16.45
C ALA A 236 8.68 11.58 15.97
N VAL A 237 9.40 11.82 14.87
CA VAL A 237 9.49 13.13 14.23
C VAL A 237 8.17 13.54 13.61
N ALA A 238 7.45 12.63 12.95
CA ALA A 238 6.14 12.93 12.38
C ALA A 238 5.17 13.43 13.45
N GLN A 239 5.19 12.82 14.64
CA GLN A 239 4.39 13.23 15.79
C GLN A 239 4.85 14.55 16.40
N SER A 240 6.17 14.82 16.47
CA SER A 240 6.70 16.06 17.07
C SER A 240 6.51 17.29 16.18
N VAL A 241 6.50 17.10 14.86
CA VAL A 241 6.34 18.17 13.87
C VAL A 241 4.89 18.65 13.76
N GLY A 242 3.92 17.85 14.17
CA GLY A 242 2.51 18.22 14.25
C GLY A 242 1.57 17.03 14.01
N ARG A 243 0.27 17.31 13.89
CA ARG A 243 -0.75 16.28 13.58
C ARG A 243 -0.77 15.93 12.10
N ILE A 244 0.28 15.26 11.62
CA ILE A 244 0.29 14.65 10.29
C ILE A 244 -0.55 13.37 10.34
N SER A 245 -1.42 13.14 9.35
CA SER A 245 -2.19 11.90 9.27
C SER A 245 -1.23 10.72 9.05
N MET A 246 -1.37 9.66 9.84
CA MET A 246 -0.51 8.48 9.76
C MET A 246 -1.33 7.24 9.50
N ARG A 247 -0.95 6.45 8.50
CA ARG A 247 -1.63 5.22 8.09
C ARG A 247 -0.64 4.07 8.08
N PHE A 248 -0.97 2.99 8.78
CA PHE A 248 -0.17 1.77 8.80
C PHE A 248 -0.74 0.76 7.81
N LEU A 249 0.09 0.28 6.91
CA LEU A 249 -0.25 -0.70 5.87
C LEU A 249 0.52 -1.99 6.11
N PRO A 250 -0.10 -3.05 6.67
CA PRO A 250 0.58 -4.31 6.91
C PRO A 250 0.89 -5.03 5.59
N THR A 251 2.15 -5.06 5.19
CA THR A 251 2.54 -5.50 3.85
C THR A 251 2.22 -6.96 3.56
N SER A 252 2.20 -7.83 4.58
CA SER A 252 1.81 -9.24 4.49
C SER A 252 0.32 -9.41 4.19
N VAL A 253 -0.54 -8.59 4.78
CA VAL A 253 -1.99 -8.57 4.54
C VAL A 253 -2.28 -8.17 3.11
N TYR A 254 -1.69 -7.08 2.62
CA TYR A 254 -1.94 -6.63 1.25
C TYR A 254 -1.41 -7.63 0.21
N ALA A 255 -0.28 -8.28 0.49
CA ALA A 255 0.21 -9.37 -0.36
C ALA A 255 -0.77 -10.56 -0.39
N LEU A 256 -1.33 -10.94 0.76
CA LEU A 256 -2.35 -11.99 0.85
C LEU A 256 -3.62 -11.61 0.09
N LEU A 257 -4.10 -10.36 0.25
CA LEU A 257 -5.24 -9.84 -0.49
C LEU A 257 -5.01 -9.89 -2.00
N ALA A 258 -3.82 -9.49 -2.48
CA ALA A 258 -3.49 -9.59 -3.90
C ALA A 258 -3.56 -11.02 -4.42
N VAL A 259 -3.01 -11.99 -3.66
CA VAL A 259 -3.07 -13.42 -4.02
C VAL A 259 -4.51 -13.90 -4.09
N ILE A 260 -5.35 -13.55 -3.11
CA ILE A 260 -6.78 -13.90 -3.10
C ILE A 260 -7.49 -13.31 -4.31
N GLN A 261 -7.20 -12.06 -4.69
CA GLN A 261 -7.78 -11.44 -5.88
C GLN A 261 -7.35 -12.14 -7.18
N VAL A 262 -6.10 -12.57 -7.30
CA VAL A 262 -5.64 -13.37 -8.46
C VAL A 262 -6.36 -14.71 -8.52
N ILE A 263 -6.49 -15.41 -7.38
CA ILE A 263 -7.17 -16.71 -7.34
C ILE A 263 -8.65 -16.54 -7.67
N ASN A 264 -9.32 -15.51 -7.11
CA ASN A 264 -10.70 -15.15 -7.47
C ASN A 264 -10.86 -14.94 -8.97
N PHE A 265 -9.95 -14.17 -9.57
CA PHE A 265 -10.00 -13.92 -11.01
C PHE A 265 -9.88 -15.20 -11.84
N ILE A 266 -8.91 -16.06 -11.51
CA ILE A 266 -8.72 -17.35 -12.19
C ILE A 266 -9.97 -18.22 -12.03
N ARG A 267 -10.54 -18.24 -10.82
CA ARG A 267 -11.74 -18.99 -10.47
C ARG A 267 -12.92 -18.57 -11.35
N GLU A 268 -13.27 -17.29 -11.34
CA GLU A 268 -14.40 -16.75 -12.13
C GLU A 268 -14.24 -17.08 -13.61
N ILE A 269 -13.04 -16.86 -14.18
CA ILE A 269 -12.75 -17.25 -15.57
C ILE A 269 -12.91 -18.74 -15.80
N SER A 270 -12.40 -19.58 -14.89
CA SER A 270 -12.46 -21.04 -15.04
C SER A 270 -13.89 -21.58 -14.95
N GLY A 271 -14.72 -21.02 -14.07
CA GLY A 271 -16.14 -21.37 -13.95
C GLY A 271 -16.90 -21.02 -15.22
N ASP A 272 -16.74 -19.80 -15.72
CA ASP A 272 -17.38 -19.36 -16.96
C ASP A 272 -16.95 -20.20 -18.18
N LEU A 273 -15.66 -20.55 -18.27
CA LEU A 273 -15.14 -21.42 -19.33
C LEU A 273 -15.65 -22.86 -19.21
N TYR A 274 -15.74 -23.39 -18.00
CA TYR A 274 -16.25 -24.73 -17.74
C TYR A 274 -17.73 -24.85 -18.09
N GLU A 275 -18.54 -23.87 -17.69
CA GLU A 275 -19.96 -23.80 -18.03
C GLU A 275 -20.19 -23.68 -19.54
N PHE A 276 -19.40 -22.85 -20.22
CA PHE A 276 -19.43 -22.75 -21.67
C PHE A 276 -19.07 -24.08 -22.34
N ALA A 277 -18.02 -24.76 -21.86
CA ALA A 277 -17.61 -26.06 -22.35
C ALA A 277 -18.71 -27.12 -22.14
N LEU A 278 -19.29 -27.19 -20.94
CA LEU A 278 -20.39 -28.10 -20.65
C LEU A 278 -21.57 -27.83 -21.58
N PHE A 279 -22.03 -26.58 -21.70
CA PHE A 279 -23.13 -26.20 -22.60
C PHE A 279 -22.90 -26.65 -24.04
N THR A 280 -21.66 -26.57 -24.54
CA THR A 280 -21.34 -27.02 -25.91
C THR A 280 -21.35 -28.54 -26.05
N ILE A 281 -20.91 -29.27 -25.02
CA ILE A 281 -20.78 -30.74 -25.05
C ILE A 281 -22.11 -31.44 -24.78
N THR A 282 -22.87 -30.96 -23.79
CA THR A 282 -24.07 -31.63 -23.27
C THR A 282 -25.35 -31.25 -24.01
N ARG A 283 -25.26 -30.64 -25.20
CA ARG A 283 -26.41 -30.34 -26.06
C ARG A 283 -27.25 -31.61 -26.26
N GLY A 284 -28.30 -31.77 -25.45
CA GLY A 284 -29.25 -32.89 -25.52
C GLY A 284 -29.15 -33.97 -24.44
N THR A 285 -28.38 -33.81 -23.36
CA THR A 285 -28.38 -34.77 -22.23
C THR A 285 -28.83 -34.12 -20.91
N ASP A 286 -29.89 -34.66 -20.29
CA ASP A 286 -30.51 -34.17 -19.03
C ASP A 286 -29.65 -34.38 -17.76
N ALA A 287 -28.33 -34.57 -17.90
CA ALA A 287 -27.45 -34.89 -16.79
C ALA A 287 -26.95 -33.63 -16.07
N GLU A 288 -27.76 -33.06 -15.18
CA GLU A 288 -27.44 -31.85 -14.42
C GLU A 288 -26.48 -32.07 -13.23
N TRP A 289 -26.44 -33.28 -12.67
CA TRP A 289 -25.75 -33.57 -11.39
C TRP A 289 -24.24 -33.31 -11.33
N PRO A 290 -23.43 -33.53 -12.39
CA PRO A 290 -21.99 -33.28 -12.34
C PRO A 290 -21.64 -31.79 -12.14
N SER A 291 -22.45 -30.88 -12.68
CA SER A 291 -22.26 -29.42 -12.51
C SER A 291 -22.47 -29.00 -11.06
N VAL A 292 -23.57 -29.46 -10.44
CA VAL A 292 -23.92 -29.15 -9.05
C VAL A 292 -22.84 -29.62 -8.08
N LEU A 293 -22.32 -30.85 -8.24
CA LEU A 293 -21.28 -31.37 -7.37
C LEU A 293 -19.97 -30.58 -7.52
N PHE A 294 -19.61 -30.22 -8.75
CA PHE A 294 -18.43 -29.39 -9.02
C PHE A 294 -18.55 -28.02 -8.32
N THR A 295 -19.67 -27.32 -8.51
CA THR A 295 -19.94 -26.03 -7.86
C THR A 295 -19.88 -26.14 -6.33
N LEU A 296 -20.47 -27.18 -5.74
CA LEU A 296 -20.45 -27.35 -4.28
C LEU A 296 -19.04 -27.57 -3.71
N VAL A 297 -18.22 -28.38 -4.39
CA VAL A 297 -16.83 -28.62 -3.98
C VAL A 297 -16.02 -27.35 -4.13
N GLU A 298 -16.19 -26.63 -5.25
CA GLU A 298 -15.51 -25.36 -5.52
C GLU A 298 -15.83 -24.30 -4.45
N GLU A 299 -17.11 -24.08 -4.16
CA GLU A 299 -17.55 -23.11 -3.14
C GLU A 299 -17.06 -23.47 -1.74
N SER A 300 -17.01 -24.76 -1.42
CA SER A 300 -16.51 -25.24 -0.13
C SER A 300 -15.01 -24.98 0.05
N LEU A 301 -14.21 -25.24 -0.99
CA LEU A 301 -12.78 -24.93 -0.99
C LEU A 301 -12.54 -23.42 -0.91
N TRP A 302 -13.38 -22.64 -1.59
CA TRP A 302 -13.30 -21.20 -1.57
C TRP A 302 -13.58 -20.61 -0.18
N LEU A 303 -14.66 -21.04 0.45
CA LEU A 303 -15.00 -20.63 1.82
C LEU A 303 -13.86 -20.98 2.80
N ALA A 304 -13.22 -22.15 2.64
CA ALA A 304 -12.06 -22.53 3.43
C ALA A 304 -10.87 -21.59 3.24
N LEU A 305 -10.61 -21.13 2.01
CA LEU A 305 -9.55 -20.18 1.70
C LEU A 305 -9.84 -18.78 2.29
N GLU A 306 -11.08 -18.29 2.18
CA GLU A 306 -11.51 -17.03 2.79
C GLU A 306 -11.37 -17.07 4.32
N MET A 307 -11.78 -18.18 4.95
CA MET A 307 -11.60 -18.38 6.40
C MET A 307 -10.12 -18.39 6.79
N TYR A 308 -9.26 -19.08 6.01
CA TYR A 308 -7.82 -19.06 6.23
C TYR A 308 -7.24 -17.65 6.12
N ALA A 309 -7.63 -16.91 5.08
CA ALA A 309 -7.20 -15.55 4.86
C ALA A 309 -7.64 -14.60 5.97
N GLY A 310 -8.90 -14.69 6.41
CA GLY A 310 -9.45 -13.92 7.52
C GLY A 310 -8.71 -14.20 8.84
N ARG A 311 -8.38 -15.47 9.13
CA ARG A 311 -7.56 -15.83 10.28
C ARG A 311 -6.16 -15.21 10.20
N ARG A 312 -5.49 -15.34 9.05
CA ARG A 312 -4.17 -14.72 8.84
C ARG A 312 -4.20 -13.20 8.99
N PHE A 313 -5.25 -12.55 8.49
CA PHE A 313 -5.44 -11.12 8.67
C PHE A 313 -5.57 -10.76 10.16
N ALA A 314 -6.39 -11.50 10.90
CA ALA A 314 -6.58 -11.29 12.34
C ALA A 314 -5.27 -11.50 13.12
N ASP A 315 -4.49 -12.54 12.79
CA ASP A 315 -3.19 -12.81 13.41
C ASP A 315 -2.21 -11.64 13.19
N VAL A 316 -2.12 -11.13 11.95
CA VAL A 316 -1.25 -10.00 11.61
C VAL A 316 -1.68 -8.73 12.33
N LEU A 317 -2.99 -8.47 12.42
CA LEU A 317 -3.50 -7.32 13.14
C LEU A 317 -3.24 -7.43 14.64
N ALA A 318 -3.40 -8.61 15.23
CA ALA A 318 -3.06 -8.87 16.63
C ALA A 318 -1.56 -8.68 16.89
N GLN A 319 -0.70 -9.15 15.97
CA GLN A 319 0.74 -8.94 16.05
C GLN A 319 1.10 -7.46 15.96
N PHE A 320 0.51 -6.72 15.02
CA PHE A 320 0.70 -5.28 14.90
C PHE A 320 0.31 -4.55 16.19
N GLN A 321 -0.87 -4.88 16.74
CA GLN A 321 -1.35 -4.29 17.99
C GLN A 321 -0.42 -4.64 19.16
N GLY A 322 0.01 -5.89 19.28
CA GLY A 322 0.94 -6.32 20.33
C GLY A 322 2.29 -5.61 20.23
N GLN A 323 2.87 -5.49 19.04
CA GLN A 323 4.12 -4.73 18.85
C GLN A 323 3.96 -3.27 19.21
N PHE A 324 2.81 -2.68 18.93
CA PHE A 324 2.53 -1.29 19.26
C PHE A 324 2.35 -1.09 20.78
N ASP A 325 1.64 -2.01 21.45
CA ASP A 325 1.39 -1.96 22.89
C ASP A 325 2.68 -2.21 23.70
N ASP A 326 3.56 -3.09 23.20
CA ASP A 326 4.85 -3.42 23.80
C ASP A 326 5.99 -2.49 23.34
N PHE A 327 5.69 -1.49 22.50
CA PHE A 327 6.71 -0.64 21.88
C PHE A 327 7.44 0.24 22.91
N ASP A 328 8.73 -0.01 23.11
CA ASP A 328 9.64 0.87 23.84
C ASP A 328 10.72 1.42 22.89
N VAL A 329 10.75 2.75 22.74
CA VAL A 329 11.76 3.46 21.95
C VAL A 329 13.19 3.13 22.39
N ARG A 330 13.41 2.80 23.66
CA ARG A 330 14.73 2.44 24.22
C ARG A 330 15.18 1.05 23.80
N ALA A 331 14.25 0.17 23.44
CA ALA A 331 14.53 -1.18 22.97
C ALA A 331 14.80 -1.25 21.45
N ALA A 332 14.52 -0.16 20.71
CA ALA A 332 14.79 -0.10 19.28
C ALA A 332 16.30 -0.20 19.01
N ALA A 333 16.70 -1.17 18.19
CA ALA A 333 18.11 -1.42 17.92
C ALA A 333 18.68 -0.31 17.03
N ILE A 334 19.85 0.23 17.43
CA ILE A 334 20.68 1.05 16.55
C ILE A 334 21.35 0.11 15.53
N SER A 335 20.60 -0.32 14.51
CA SER A 335 21.23 -0.96 13.36
C SER A 335 21.80 0.13 12.47
N VAL A 336 23.12 0.20 12.35
CA VAL A 336 23.74 0.94 11.24
C VAL A 336 23.18 0.33 9.96
N GLU A 337 22.49 1.14 9.16
CA GLU A 337 22.03 0.70 7.84
C GLU A 337 23.28 0.49 6.97
N SER A 338 23.73 -0.76 6.89
CA SER A 338 24.79 -1.21 5.98
C SER A 338 24.30 -1.23 4.54
#